data_AF-F2K476-F1
#
_entry.id   AF-F2K476-F1
#
_cell.length_a   1.000
_cell.length_b   1.000
_cell.length_c   1.000
_cell.angle_alpha   90.00
_cell.angle_beta   90.00
_cell.angle_gamma   90.00
#
_symmetry.space_group_name_H-M   'P 1'
#
loop_
_entity.id
_entity.type
_entity.pdbx_description
1 polymer ?
#
loop_
_entity_poly.entity_id
_entity_poly.type
_entity_poly.pdbx_seq_one_letter_code
_entity_poly.pdbx_strand_id
1 'polypeptide(L)'
;MQKINHKAVFLIFILEMVFGFLWYSAAPASLLGEAHSSLAVSEMEYELLLGFSLACLLLTYFSAWLLSRFSISIWLDKFLAIIGIWLFCVLPNFVFVCIYFDVEKVNIVYLLAFGCFCSLLNALILPLWRSSRSIFKG
;
A
#
# COMPACT_ATOMS: atom_id res chain seq x y z
N MET A 1 -21.94 7.24 9.61
CA MET A 1 -20.65 7.01 8.91
C MET A 1 -19.54 6.82 9.94
N GLN A 2 -18.63 5.86 9.72
CA GLN A 2 -17.50 5.66 10.65
C GLN A 2 -16.46 6.77 10.42
N LYS A 3 -15.95 7.38 11.49
CA LYS A 3 -14.87 8.37 11.37
C LYS A 3 -13.55 7.66 11.06
N ILE A 4 -12.77 8.23 10.15
CA ILE A 4 -11.41 7.75 9.85
C ILE A 4 -10.55 7.89 11.11
N ASN A 5 -9.82 6.83 11.45
CA ASN A 5 -8.89 6.84 12.56
C ASN A 5 -7.48 7.20 12.06
N HIS A 6 -7.13 8.47 12.15
CA HIS A 6 -5.83 8.97 11.67
C HIS A 6 -4.63 8.33 12.38
N LYS A 7 -4.78 7.86 13.63
CA LYS A 7 -3.71 7.15 14.34
C LYS A 7 -3.40 5.81 13.69
N ALA A 8 -4.45 5.08 13.27
CA ALA A 8 -4.29 3.81 12.57
C ALA A 8 -3.67 4.01 11.17
N VAL A 9 -4.13 5.04 10.43
CA VAL A 9 -3.57 5.40 9.12
C VAL A 9 -2.09 5.73 9.24
N PHE A 10 -1.70 6.56 10.21
CA PHE A 10 -0.30 6.94 10.41
C PHE A 10 0.58 5.74 10.80
N LEU A 11 0.08 4.82 11.63
CA LEU A 11 0.81 3.61 11.98
C LEU A 11 1.02 2.68 10.78
N ILE A 12 -0.01 2.47 9.96
CA ILE A 12 0.10 1.64 8.76
C ILE A 12 1.08 2.29 7.78
N PHE A 13 0.99 3.60 7.60
CA PHE A 13 1.93 4.34 6.76
C PHE A 13 3.39 4.13 7.22
N ILE A 14 3.68 4.24 8.52
CA ILE A 14 5.03 3.96 9.04
C ILE A 14 5.44 2.51 8.74
N LEU A 15 4.54 1.55 8.94
CA LEU A 15 4.82 0.14 8.70
C LEU A 15 5.09 -0.14 7.21
N GLU A 16 4.31 0.46 6.31
CA GLU A 16 4.51 0.41 4.86
C GLU A 16 5.84 1.04 4.45
N MET A 17 6.25 2.15 5.08
CA MET A 17 7.54 2.79 4.83
C MET A 17 8.72 1.93 5.29
N VAL A 18 8.65 1.37 6.51
CA VAL A 18 9.70 0.47 7.03
C VAL A 18 9.79 -0.78 6.16
N PHE A 19 8.64 -1.37 5.81
CA PHE A 19 8.62 -2.53 4.95
C PHE A 19 9.09 -2.20 3.54
N GLY A 20 8.71 -1.05 2.97
CA GLY A 20 9.18 -0.57 1.68
C GLY A 20 10.70 -0.43 1.62
N PHE A 21 11.31 0.10 2.67
CA PHE A 21 12.76 0.18 2.78
C PHE A 21 13.42 -1.20 2.81
N LEU A 22 12.87 -2.14 3.59
CA LEU A 22 13.34 -3.53 3.60
C LEU A 22 13.12 -4.21 2.24
N TRP A 23 11.98 -3.97 1.61
CA TRP A 23 11.62 -4.56 0.32
C TRP A 23 12.57 -4.09 -0.77
N TYR A 24 12.94 -2.81 -0.78
CA TYR A 24 13.92 -2.22 -1.69
C TYR A 24 15.27 -2.94 -1.68
N SER A 25 15.70 -3.49 -0.53
CA SER A 25 16.94 -4.28 -0.46
C SER A 25 16.92 -5.57 -1.30
N ALA A 26 15.71 -6.07 -1.63
CA ALA A 26 15.48 -7.23 -2.48
C ALA A 26 15.04 -6.83 -3.90
N ALA A 27 15.19 -5.56 -4.28
CA ALA A 27 14.82 -5.09 -5.62
C ALA A 27 15.70 -5.75 -6.70
N PRO A 28 15.11 -6.21 -7.81
CA PRO A 28 15.86 -6.78 -8.92
C PRO A 28 16.75 -5.72 -9.58
N ALA A 29 17.94 -6.13 -10.04
CA ALA A 29 18.93 -5.24 -10.63
C ALA A 29 18.41 -4.47 -11.87
N SER A 30 17.46 -5.05 -12.62
CA SER A 30 16.85 -4.38 -13.78
C SER A 30 15.93 -3.20 -13.40
N LEU A 31 15.48 -3.11 -12.14
CA LEU A 31 14.77 -1.94 -11.59
C LEU A 31 15.72 -0.86 -11.05
N LEU A 32 16.94 -1.25 -10.67
CA LEU A 32 17.95 -0.38 -10.08
C LEU A 32 18.85 0.29 -11.15
N GLY A 33 18.84 -0.19 -12.39
CA GLY A 33 19.69 0.32 -13.46
C GLY A 33 21.19 0.06 -13.22
N GLU A 34 22.02 0.28 -14.24
CA GLU A 34 23.47 0.03 -14.15
C GLU A 34 24.19 0.96 -13.14
N ALA A 35 23.56 2.07 -12.73
CA ALA A 35 24.14 3.05 -11.83
C ALA A 35 24.08 2.66 -10.34
N HIS A 36 23.08 1.89 -9.90
CA HIS A 36 22.85 1.61 -8.46
C HIS A 36 23.37 0.23 -8.02
N SER A 37 24.50 -0.22 -8.59
CA SER A 37 25.19 -1.44 -8.16
C SER A 37 25.80 -1.35 -6.74
N SER A 38 25.82 -0.15 -6.16
CA SER A 38 26.18 0.06 -4.76
C SER A 38 24.91 0.25 -3.92
N LEU A 39 24.82 -0.48 -2.81
CA LEU A 39 23.77 -0.43 -1.76
C LEU A 39 23.61 0.94 -1.07
N ALA A 40 24.09 2.02 -1.69
CA ALA A 40 24.08 3.35 -1.14
C ALA A 40 22.72 4.03 -1.36
N VAL A 41 21.92 4.04 -0.31
CA VAL A 41 20.74 4.93 -0.12
C VAL A 41 21.05 6.39 -0.49
N SER A 42 22.33 6.77 -0.50
CA SER A 42 22.85 8.09 -0.87
C SER A 42 22.53 8.54 -2.30
N GLU A 43 22.21 7.62 -3.22
CA GLU A 43 21.91 7.97 -4.62
C GLU A 43 20.42 7.88 -4.97
N MET A 44 19.55 7.56 -4.00
CA MET A 44 18.11 7.52 -4.25
C MET A 44 17.62 8.93 -4.56
N GLU A 45 17.12 9.13 -5.79
CA GLU A 45 16.56 10.40 -6.21
C GLU A 45 15.44 10.83 -5.24
N TYR A 46 15.56 12.05 -4.73
CA TYR A 46 14.60 12.61 -3.77
C TYR A 46 13.15 12.57 -4.30
N GLU A 47 12.98 12.74 -5.62
CA GLU A 47 11.69 12.67 -6.30
C GLU A 47 11.06 11.28 -6.17
N LEU A 48 11.86 10.21 -6.27
CA LEU A 48 11.40 8.83 -6.21
C LEU A 48 10.99 8.45 -4.78
N LEU A 49 11.75 8.88 -3.78
CA LEU A 49 11.39 8.72 -2.37
C LEU A 49 10.09 9.46 -2.03
N LEU A 50 9.96 10.71 -2.50
CA LEU A 50 8.77 11.52 -2.28
C LEU A 50 7.55 10.87 -2.95
N GLY A 51 7.68 10.47 -4.21
CA GLY A 51 6.64 9.76 -4.95
C GLY A 51 6.20 8.46 -4.26
N PHE A 52 7.16 7.67 -3.79
CA PHE A 52 6.90 6.45 -3.04
C PHE A 52 6.12 6.72 -1.75
N SER A 53 6.59 7.67 -0.93
CA SER A 53 5.93 8.03 0.33
C SER A 53 4.51 8.54 0.10
N LEU A 54 4.30 9.34 -0.94
CA LEU A 54 3.00 9.89 -1.29
C LEU A 54 2.06 8.78 -1.80
N ALA A 55 2.56 7.83 -2.58
CA ALA A 55 1.81 6.67 -3.04
C ALA A 55 1.33 5.79 -1.87
N CYS A 56 2.21 5.46 -0.91
CA CYS A 56 1.83 4.73 0.30
C CYS A 56 0.73 5.47 1.08
N LEU A 57 0.96 6.76 1.37
CA LEU A 57 -0.01 7.57 2.11
C LEU A 57 -1.38 7.62 1.41
N LEU A 58 -1.40 7.84 0.10
CA LEU A 58 -2.63 7.86 -0.69
C LEU A 58 -3.34 6.49 -0.66
N LEU A 59 -2.60 5.38 -0.78
CA LEU A 59 -3.17 4.03 -0.71
C LEU A 59 -3.80 3.75 0.66
N THR A 60 -3.09 4.05 1.75
CA THR A 60 -3.60 3.89 3.12
C THR A 60 -4.85 4.75 3.33
N TYR A 61 -4.81 6.01 2.89
CA TYR A 61 -5.91 6.94 3.07
C TYR A 61 -7.13 6.58 2.22
N PHE A 62 -6.91 6.15 0.98
CA PHE A 62 -7.97 5.65 0.10
C PHE A 62 -8.65 4.43 0.72
N SER A 63 -7.88 3.47 1.25
CA SER A 63 -8.40 2.29 1.94
C SER A 63 -9.23 2.66 3.17
N ALA A 64 -8.73 3.60 3.98
CA ALA A 64 -9.43 4.08 5.16
C ALA A 64 -10.71 4.86 4.81
N TRP A 65 -10.67 5.69 3.78
CA TRP A 65 -11.82 6.42 3.25
C TRP A 65 -12.87 5.44 2.73
N LEU A 66 -12.46 4.44 1.97
CA LEU A 66 -13.36 3.42 1.42
C LEU A 66 -14.09 2.69 2.54
N LEU A 67 -13.36 2.22 3.55
CA LEU A 67 -13.95 1.59 4.75
C LEU A 67 -14.86 2.51 5.55
N SER A 68 -14.66 3.83 5.49
CA SER A 68 -15.52 4.81 6.16
C SER A 68 -16.89 4.98 5.46
N ARG A 69 -16.92 4.74 4.14
CA ARG A 69 -18.12 4.82 3.29
C ARG A 69 -18.97 3.56 3.38
N PHE A 70 -18.34 2.39 3.49
CA PHE A 70 -19.03 1.13 3.63
C PHE A 70 -19.59 0.96 5.06
N SER A 71 -20.90 0.80 5.20
CA SER A 71 -21.57 0.46 6.48
C SER A 71 -21.46 -1.03 6.81
N ILE A 72 -20.39 -1.67 6.37
CA ILE A 72 -20.18 -3.11 6.54
C ILE A 72 -19.83 -3.34 8.02
N SER A 73 -20.63 -4.16 8.70
CA SER A 73 -20.43 -4.44 10.13
C SER A 73 -19.33 -5.49 10.34
N ILE A 74 -19.27 -6.47 9.44
CA ILE A 74 -18.44 -7.66 9.55
C ILE A 74 -17.00 -7.35 9.09
N TRP A 75 -16.03 -7.83 9.87
CA TRP A 75 -14.62 -7.64 9.59
C TRP A 75 -14.17 -8.32 8.29
N LEU A 76 -14.63 -9.56 8.04
CA LEU A 76 -14.32 -10.31 6.81
C LEU A 76 -14.74 -9.56 5.55
N ASP A 77 -15.97 -9.04 5.52
CA ASP A 77 -16.47 -8.27 4.36
C ASP A 77 -15.61 -7.03 4.07
N LYS A 78 -15.10 -6.36 5.12
CA LYS A 78 -14.18 -5.21 4.98
C LYS A 78 -12.82 -5.63 4.44
N PHE A 79 -12.30 -6.76 4.92
CA PHE A 79 -11.06 -7.36 4.42
C PHE A 79 -11.20 -7.73 2.94
N LEU A 80 -12.25 -8.47 2.58
CA LEU A 80 -12.54 -8.86 1.20
C LEU A 80 -12.74 -7.64 0.29
N ALA A 81 -13.34 -6.55 0.79
CA ALA A 81 -13.50 -5.33 -0.01
C ALA A 81 -12.15 -4.72 -0.41
N ILE A 82 -11.20 -4.60 0.53
CA ILE A 82 -9.87 -4.03 0.23
C ILE A 82 -9.08 -4.96 -0.70
N ILE A 83 -9.03 -6.26 -0.39
CA ILE A 83 -8.33 -7.24 -1.23
C ILE A 83 -8.99 -7.37 -2.61
N GLY A 84 -10.31 -7.31 -2.68
CA GLY A 84 -11.06 -7.35 -3.92
C GLY A 84 -10.75 -6.17 -4.83
N ILE A 85 -10.61 -4.95 -4.29
CA ILE A 85 -10.19 -3.78 -5.08
C ILE A 85 -8.79 -4.00 -5.65
N TRP A 86 -7.87 -4.54 -4.85
CA TRP A 86 -6.54 -4.86 -5.36
C TRP A 86 -6.59 -5.91 -6.48
N LEU A 87 -7.36 -7.00 -6.28
CA LEU A 87 -7.46 -8.10 -7.24
C LEU A 87 -8.17 -7.72 -8.54
N PHE A 88 -9.21 -6.89 -8.48
CA PHE A 88 -10.08 -6.58 -9.62
C PHE A 88 -9.83 -5.21 -10.25
N CYS A 89 -9.22 -4.27 -9.54
CA CYS A 89 -8.90 -2.95 -10.08
C CYS A 89 -7.39 -2.77 -10.28
N VAL A 90 -6.56 -3.13 -9.32
CA VAL A 90 -5.11 -2.88 -9.42
C VAL A 90 -4.43 -3.90 -10.33
N LEU A 91 -4.66 -5.20 -10.10
CA LEU A 91 -4.01 -6.27 -10.83
C LEU A 91 -4.26 -6.23 -12.35
N PRO A 92 -5.51 -6.06 -12.85
CA PRO A 92 -5.74 -6.02 -14.30
C PRO A 92 -5.13 -4.80 -14.96
N ASN A 93 -5.24 -3.61 -14.34
CA ASN A 93 -4.63 -2.38 -14.85
C ASN A 93 -3.11 -2.51 -14.93
N PHE A 94 -2.49 -3.15 -13.93
CA PHE A 94 -1.06 -3.38 -13.94
C PHE A 94 -0.67 -4.34 -15.07
N VAL A 95 -1.39 -5.44 -15.27
CA VAL A 95 -1.17 -6.36 -16.40
C VAL A 95 -1.30 -5.65 -17.73
N PHE A 96 -2.29 -4.75 -17.90
CA PHE A 96 -2.43 -3.94 -19.11
C PHE A 96 -1.21 -3.05 -19.34
N VAL A 97 -0.79 -2.25 -18.35
CA VAL A 97 0.40 -1.40 -18.47
C VAL A 97 1.63 -2.24 -18.82
N CYS A 98 1.77 -3.42 -18.24
CA CYS A 98 2.90 -4.29 -18.49
C CYS A 98 2.95 -4.81 -19.94
N ILE A 99 1.81 -5.23 -20.50
CA ILE A 99 1.73 -5.70 -21.88
C ILE A 99 2.04 -4.57 -22.87
N TYR A 100 1.62 -3.34 -22.56
CA TYR A 100 1.78 -2.20 -23.47
C TYR A 100 3.13 -1.48 -23.36
N PHE A 101 3.77 -1.50 -22.18
CA PHE A 101 5.03 -0.79 -21.92
C PHE A 101 6.26 -1.71 -21.87
N ASP A 102 6.12 -2.98 -22.25
CA ASP A 102 7.21 -3.99 -22.34
C ASP A 102 8.09 -4.08 -21.09
N VAL A 103 7.45 -4.06 -19.91
CA VAL A 103 8.14 -4.15 -18.63
C VAL A 103 8.51 -5.61 -18.34
N GLU A 104 9.73 -5.85 -17.84
CA GLU A 104 10.19 -7.20 -17.49
C GLU A 104 9.27 -7.88 -16.45
N LYS A 105 8.93 -9.15 -16.70
CA LYS A 105 8.06 -9.96 -15.83
C LYS A 105 8.49 -10.01 -14.36
N VAL A 106 9.79 -10.00 -14.09
CA VAL A 106 10.34 -10.05 -12.73
C VAL A 106 10.01 -8.76 -11.97
N ASN A 107 10.17 -7.61 -12.62
CA ASN A 107 9.85 -6.29 -12.05
C ASN A 107 8.35 -6.16 -11.77
N ILE A 108 7.54 -6.74 -12.66
CA ILE A 108 6.09 -6.79 -12.52
C ILE A 108 5.70 -7.54 -11.26
N VAL A 109 6.16 -8.78 -11.12
CA VAL A 109 5.82 -9.62 -9.96
C VAL A 109 6.32 -8.97 -8.67
N TYR A 110 7.50 -8.36 -8.69
CA TYR A 110 8.07 -7.66 -7.54
C TYR A 110 7.20 -6.47 -7.08
N LEU A 111 6.80 -5.59 -8.01
CA LEU A 111 5.95 -4.42 -7.71
C LEU A 111 4.54 -4.83 -7.30
N LEU A 112 3.98 -5.84 -7.97
CA LEU A 112 2.64 -6.35 -7.66
C LEU A 112 2.61 -6.99 -6.27
N ALA A 113 3.62 -7.78 -5.91
CA ALA A 113 3.75 -8.40 -4.60
C ALA A 113 3.85 -7.35 -3.49
N PHE A 114 4.60 -6.26 -3.71
CA PHE A 114 4.66 -5.14 -2.78
C PHE A 114 3.29 -4.47 -2.57
N GLY A 115 2.59 -4.17 -3.66
CA GLY A 115 1.24 -3.59 -3.59
C GLY A 115 0.22 -4.52 -2.92
N CYS A 116 0.34 -5.83 -3.14
CA CYS A 116 -0.47 -6.85 -2.47
C CYS A 116 -0.24 -6.79 -0.95
N PHE A 117 1.02 -6.74 -0.52
CA PHE A 117 1.37 -6.67 0.88
C PHE A 117 0.84 -5.40 1.56
N CYS A 118 1.00 -4.23 0.92
CA CYS A 118 0.44 -2.98 1.45
C CYS A 118 -1.09 -3.05 1.56
N SER A 119 -1.76 -3.61 0.55
CA SER A 119 -3.21 -3.82 0.59
C SER A 119 -3.63 -4.79 1.71
N LEU A 120 -2.82 -5.82 1.97
CA LEU A 120 -3.05 -6.78 3.04
C LEU A 120 -2.85 -6.15 4.44
N LEU A 121 -1.82 -5.33 4.62
CA LEU A 121 -1.65 -4.54 5.85
C LEU A 121 -2.85 -3.63 6.11
N ASN A 122 -3.29 -2.91 5.08
CA ASN A 122 -4.49 -2.07 5.14
C ASN A 122 -5.74 -2.88 5.50
N ALA A 123 -5.93 -4.04 4.87
CA ALA A 123 -7.06 -4.93 5.09
C ALA A 123 -7.07 -5.56 6.48
N LEU A 124 -5.91 -5.80 7.10
CA LEU A 124 -5.82 -6.35 8.44
C LEU A 124 -6.02 -5.27 9.52
N ILE A 125 -5.31 -4.16 9.42
CA ILE A 125 -5.19 -3.20 10.52
C ILE A 125 -6.37 -2.22 10.55
N LEU A 126 -6.79 -1.66 9.40
CA LEU A 126 -7.85 -0.64 9.36
C LEU A 126 -9.19 -1.16 9.88
N PRO A 127 -9.65 -2.38 9.53
CA PRO A 127 -10.94 -2.86 10.02
C PRO A 127 -10.95 -3.17 11.52
N LEU A 128 -9.80 -3.56 12.10
CA LEU A 128 -9.65 -3.85 13.54
C LEU A 128 -9.58 -2.58 14.37
N TRP A 129 -8.96 -1.52 13.85
CA TRP A 129 -8.73 -0.29 14.59
C TRP A 129 -9.89 0.71 14.47
N ARG A 130 -11.09 0.31 14.91
CA ARG A 130 -12.22 1.24 15.04
C ARG A 130 -11.81 2.41 15.93
N SER A 131 -12.16 3.63 15.49
CA SER A 131 -12.12 4.81 16.36
C SER A 131 -12.86 4.47 17.64
N SER A 132 -12.13 4.38 18.76
CA SER A 132 -12.72 4.15 20.08
C SER A 132 -13.84 5.16 20.26
N ARG A 133 -15.09 4.69 20.34
CA ARG A 133 -16.19 5.56 20.75
C ARG A 133 -15.91 5.84 22.21
N SER A 134 -15.58 7.08 22.55
CA SER A 134 -15.59 7.53 23.95
C SER A 134 -16.89 7.04 24.58
N ILE A 135 -16.76 6.16 25.57
CA ILE A 135 -17.89 5.67 26.38
C ILE A 135 -18.44 6.82 27.24
N PHE A 136 -17.68 7.93 27.37
CA PHE A 136 -18.07 9.16 28.03
C PHE A 136 -18.62 10.19 27.05
N LYS A 137 -19.78 9.91 26.45
CA LYS A 137 -20.68 10.95 25.96
C LYS A 137 -21.99 10.83 26.74
N GLY A 138 -22.00 11.45 27.92
CA GLY A 138 -23.21 12.03 28.49
C GLY A 138 -23.54 13.33 27.79
#